data_AF-A0A938UPQ4-F1
#
_entry.id   AF-A0A938UPQ4-F1
#
_cell.length_a   1.000
_cell.length_b   1.000
_cell.length_c   1.000
_cell.angle_alpha   90.00
_cell.angle_beta   90.00
_cell.angle_gamma   90.00
#
_symmetry.space_group_name_H-M   'P 1'
#
loop_
_entity.id
_entity.type
_entity.pdbx_description
1 polymer ?
#
loop_
_entity_poly.entity_id
_entity_poly.type
_entity_poly.pdbx_seq_one_letter_code
_entity_poly.pdbx_strand_id
1 'polypeptide(L)'
;MVEINLRPDARTLRQFGFIALGGFGLLALLAWNGWLAFAYLGEASRASVALALAALAAVSGLFSLVFPKANLPIYLGLTIAAFPIGFVLSYVIMGTLFYVVIAPIGLLMRVFGHDPMDRRFRPDAKSYWLDARPQRPRDSYFKQF
;
A
#
# COMPACT_ATOMS: atom_id res chain seq x y z
N MET A 1 -4.38 -8.88 -8.17
CA MET A 1 -5.71 -8.93 -7.51
C MET A 1 -5.42 -9.05 -6.02
N VAL A 2 -5.97 -8.19 -5.17
CA VAL A 2 -5.71 -8.27 -3.71
C VAL A 2 -6.45 -9.50 -3.18
N GLU A 3 -5.71 -10.55 -2.80
CA GLU A 3 -6.30 -11.78 -2.26
C GLU A 3 -6.61 -11.58 -0.77
N ILE A 4 -7.89 -11.62 -0.42
CA ILE A 4 -8.32 -11.60 0.98
C ILE A 4 -8.14 -13.01 1.54
N ASN A 5 -7.25 -13.16 2.52
CA ASN A 5 -7.09 -14.44 3.20
C ASN A 5 -8.25 -14.68 4.19
N LEU A 6 -9.26 -15.43 3.74
CA LEU A 6 -10.47 -15.76 4.50
C LEU A 6 -10.26 -16.88 5.55
N ARG A 7 -9.13 -17.59 5.49
CA ARG A 7 -8.77 -18.67 6.42
C ARG A 7 -7.32 -18.50 6.88
N PRO A 8 -7.04 -17.45 7.68
CA PRO A 8 -5.70 -17.18 8.17
C PRO A 8 -5.22 -18.32 9.09
N ASP A 9 -3.92 -18.61 9.02
CA ASP A 9 -3.27 -19.54 9.95
C ASP A 9 -3.26 -18.97 11.38
N ALA A 10 -3.13 -19.86 12.39
CA ALA A 10 -3.13 -19.47 13.79
C ALA A 10 -2.00 -18.48 14.13
N ARG A 11 -0.87 -18.55 13.43
CA ARG A 11 0.23 -17.59 13.56
C ARG A 11 -0.16 -16.19 13.13
N THR A 12 -0.87 -16.06 12.00
CA THR A 12 -1.35 -14.78 11.47
C THR A 12 -2.35 -14.12 12.41
N LEU A 13 -3.27 -14.89 12.98
CA LEU A 13 -4.23 -14.38 13.97
C LEU A 13 -3.55 -13.91 15.27
N ARG A 14 -2.47 -14.57 15.68
CA ARG A 14 -1.66 -14.15 16.82
C ARG A 14 -0.90 -12.85 16.54
N GLN A 15 -0.27 -12.75 15.37
CA GLN A 15 0.39 -11.52 14.94
C GLN A 15 -0.60 -10.35 14.86
N PHE A 16 -1.78 -10.59 14.29
CA PHE A 16 -2.85 -9.61 14.26
C PHE A 16 -3.22 -9.13 15.67
N GLY A 17 -3.39 -10.04 16.63
CA GLY A 17 -3.73 -9.65 18.00
C GLY A 17 -2.67 -8.79 18.68
N PHE A 18 -1.38 -9.04 18.44
CA PHE A 18 -0.30 -8.18 18.95
C PHE A 18 -0.25 -6.81 18.24
N ILE A 19 -0.44 -6.79 16.93
CA ILE A 19 -0.52 -5.55 16.15
C ILE A 19 -1.74 -4.73 16.58
N ALA A 20 -2.88 -5.39 16.81
CA ALA A 20 -4.10 -4.77 17.30
C ALA A 20 -3.92 -4.21 18.71
N LEU A 21 -3.24 -4.92 19.60
CA LEU A 21 -2.89 -4.41 20.92
C LEU A 21 -2.07 -3.13 20.83
N GLY A 22 -1.03 -3.11 19.98
CA GLY A 22 -0.21 -1.91 19.76
C GLY A 22 -1.00 -0.77 19.11
N GLY A 23 -1.73 -1.07 18.02
CA GLY A 23 -2.48 -0.09 17.23
C GLY A 23 -3.64 0.52 18.00
N PHE A 24 -4.54 -0.30 18.55
CA PHE A 24 -5.66 0.18 19.36
C PHE A 24 -5.19 0.79 20.68
N GLY A 25 -4.12 0.27 21.29
CA GLY A 25 -3.51 0.85 22.49
C GLY A 25 -2.96 2.26 22.22
N LEU A 26 -2.26 2.46 21.11
CA LEU A 26 -1.78 3.78 20.69
C LEU A 26 -2.95 4.74 20.41
N LEU A 27 -3.98 4.27 19.70
CA LEU A 27 -5.19 5.07 19.44
C LEU A 27 -5.92 5.45 20.74
N ALA A 28 -5.97 4.55 21.73
CA ALA A 28 -6.55 4.84 23.04
C ALA A 28 -5.74 5.92 23.79
N LEU A 29 -4.40 5.85 23.75
CA LEU A 29 -3.53 6.88 24.34
C LEU A 29 -3.68 8.24 23.65
N LEU A 30 -3.74 8.25 22.31
CA LEU A 30 -3.94 9.47 21.53
C LEU A 30 -5.35 10.06 21.76
N ALA A 31 -6.37 9.22 21.94
CA ALA A 31 -7.71 9.65 22.32
C ALA A 31 -7.70 10.28 23.71
N TRP A 32 -7.03 9.64 24.67
CA TRP A 32 -6.90 10.14 26.04
C TRP A 32 -6.20 11.50 26.10
N ASN A 33 -5.12 11.68 25.32
CA ASN A 33 -4.35 12.92 25.25
C ASN A 33 -5.05 14.04 24.45
N GLY A 34 -6.26 13.82 23.95
CA GLY A 34 -7.03 14.81 23.19
C GLY A 34 -6.40 15.20 21.85
N TRP A 35 -5.51 14.37 21.30
CA TRP A 35 -4.87 14.61 20.01
C TRP A 35 -5.74 14.18 18.82
N LEU A 36 -6.73 13.33 19.07
CA LEU A 36 -7.70 12.91 18.05
C LEU A 36 -8.86 13.90 17.96
N ALA A 37 -9.54 13.93 16.81
CA ALA A 37 -10.68 14.82 16.51
C ALA A 37 -11.82 14.77 17.56
N PHE A 38 -11.84 13.75 18.42
CA PHE A 38 -12.74 13.65 19.58
C PHE A 38 -12.47 14.67 20.68
N ALA A 39 -11.39 15.45 20.60
CA ALA A 39 -11.15 16.60 21.48
C ALA A 39 -12.30 17.62 21.46
N TYR A 40 -13.04 17.70 20.35
CA TYR A 40 -14.15 18.64 20.18
C TYR A 40 -15.51 18.12 20.67
N LEU A 41 -15.62 16.86 21.11
CA LEU A 41 -16.90 16.24 21.51
C LEU A 41 -17.13 16.20 23.05
N GLY A 42 -16.26 16.84 23.84
CA GLY A 42 -16.40 16.93 25.31
C GLY A 42 -15.74 15.77 26.09
N GLU A 43 -15.31 16.03 27.32
CA GLU A 43 -14.45 15.12 28.11
C GLU A 43 -15.07 13.73 28.37
N ALA A 44 -16.38 13.65 28.58
CA ALA A 44 -17.07 12.39 28.85
C ALA A 44 -17.07 11.44 27.64
N SER A 45 -17.14 11.98 26.41
CA SER A 45 -17.07 11.17 25.19
C SER A 45 -15.65 10.71 24.88
N ARG A 46 -14.64 11.51 25.24
CA ARG A 46 -13.23 11.16 25.10
C ARG A 46 -12.85 9.94 25.94
N ALA A 47 -13.25 9.95 27.22
CA ALA A 47 -12.92 8.88 28.15
C ALA A 47 -13.58 7.56 27.75
N SER A 48 -14.85 7.59 27.32
CA SER A 48 -15.57 6.37 26.91
C SER A 48 -14.99 5.76 25.63
N VAL A 49 -14.61 6.56 24.64
CA VAL A 49 -13.95 6.08 23.41
C VAL A 49 -12.55 5.54 23.70
N ALA A 50 -11.75 6.23 24.51
CA ALA A 50 -10.42 5.76 24.90
C ALA A 50 -10.50 4.43 25.67
N LEU A 51 -11.45 4.30 26.61
CA LEU A 51 -11.70 3.06 27.35
C LEU A 51 -12.18 1.94 26.43
N ALA A 52 -13.08 2.22 25.49
CA ALA A 52 -13.56 1.22 24.53
C ALA A 52 -12.41 0.69 23.65
N LEU A 53 -11.54 1.58 23.16
CA LEU A 53 -10.36 1.21 22.37
C LEU A 53 -9.34 0.42 23.20
N ALA A 54 -9.08 0.83 24.44
CA ALA A 54 -8.20 0.12 25.35
C ALA A 54 -8.74 -1.28 25.70
N ALA A 55 -10.04 -1.41 25.94
CA ALA A 55 -10.69 -2.69 26.17
C ALA A 55 -10.57 -3.60 24.93
N LEU A 56 -10.79 -3.06 23.73
CA LEU A 56 -10.63 -3.82 22.49
C LEU A 56 -9.17 -4.28 22.29
N ALA A 57 -8.20 -3.42 22.60
CA ALA A 57 -6.78 -3.75 22.58
C ALA A 57 -6.44 -4.90 23.54
N ALA A 58 -6.95 -4.81 24.78
CA ALA A 58 -6.72 -5.81 25.81
C ALA A 58 -7.37 -7.16 25.45
N VAL A 59 -8.63 -7.14 24.98
CA VAL A 59 -9.35 -8.36 24.56
C VAL A 59 -8.65 -9.01 23.37
N SER A 60 -8.26 -8.24 22.35
CA SER A 60 -7.57 -8.79 21.18
C SER A 60 -6.20 -9.36 21.51
N GLY A 61 -5.44 -8.71 22.40
CA GLY A 61 -4.18 -9.21 22.92
C GLY A 61 -4.33 -10.46 23.78
N LEU A 62 -5.34 -10.51 24.64
CA LEU A 62 -5.62 -11.66 25.49
C LEU A 62 -6.03 -12.89 24.65
N PHE A 63 -6.90 -12.70 23.66
CA PHE A 63 -7.28 -13.75 22.71
C PHE A 63 -6.11 -14.23 21.85
N SER A 64 -5.15 -13.35 21.55
CA SER A 64 -3.91 -13.74 20.87
C SER A 64 -3.10 -14.77 21.66
N LEU A 65 -3.05 -14.63 22.99
CA LEU A 65 -2.28 -15.48 23.90
C LEU A 65 -3.00 -16.80 24.21
N VAL A 66 -4.31 -16.75 24.48
CA VAL A 66 -5.07 -17.91 24.98
C VAL A 66 -5.70 -18.71 23.83
N PHE A 67 -6.35 -18.05 22.87
CA PHE A 67 -7.08 -18.74 21.80
C PHE A 67 -7.13 -17.90 20.52
N PRO A 68 -6.11 -17.97 19.63
CA PRO A 68 -5.98 -17.05 18.50
C PRO A 68 -7.15 -17.13 17.51
N LYS A 69 -7.86 -18.27 17.45
CA LYS A 69 -9.05 -18.44 16.61
C LYS A 69 -10.21 -17.52 17.00
N ALA A 70 -10.26 -17.02 18.25
CA ALA A 70 -11.28 -16.07 18.69
C ALA A 70 -11.14 -14.68 18.03
N ASN A 71 -9.94 -14.33 17.54
CA ASN A 71 -9.70 -13.07 16.81
C ASN A 71 -10.16 -13.11 15.34
N LEU A 72 -10.60 -14.26 14.83
CA LEU A 72 -11.02 -14.44 13.44
C LEU A 72 -12.13 -13.46 12.97
N PRO A 73 -13.26 -13.27 13.69
CA PRO A 73 -14.31 -12.35 13.25
C PRO A 73 -13.82 -10.90 13.19
N ILE A 74 -13.01 -10.46 14.16
CA ILE A 74 -12.43 -9.11 14.20
C ILE A 74 -11.46 -8.92 13.02
N TYR A 75 -10.59 -9.91 12.78
CA TYR A 75 -9.66 -9.91 11.65
C TYR A 75 -10.40 -9.79 10.31
N LEU A 76 -11.44 -10.61 10.09
CA LEU A 76 -12.21 -10.60 8.85
C LEU A 76 -12.95 -9.27 8.67
N GLY A 77 -13.64 -8.79 9.71
CA GLY A 77 -14.35 -7.51 9.66
C GLY A 77 -13.43 -6.35 9.31
N LEU A 78 -12.27 -6.27 9.97
CA LEU A 78 -11.31 -5.19 9.71
C LEU A 78 -10.65 -5.32 8.34
N THR A 79 -10.33 -6.54 7.91
CA THR A 79 -9.71 -6.80 6.60
C THR A 79 -10.67 -6.44 5.46
N ILE A 80 -11.95 -6.80 5.58
CA ILE A 80 -12.99 -6.43 4.62
C ILE A 80 -13.17 -4.91 4.59
N ALA A 81 -13.20 -4.26 5.75
CA ALA A 81 -13.31 -2.80 5.83
C ALA A 81 -12.08 -2.08 5.26
N ALA A 82 -10.88 -2.66 5.42
CA ALA A 82 -9.63 -2.09 4.91
C ALA A 82 -9.41 -2.34 3.40
N PHE A 83 -10.08 -3.33 2.80
CA PHE A 83 -9.87 -3.70 1.40
C PHE A 83 -10.11 -2.55 0.41
N PRO A 84 -11.23 -1.78 0.47
CA PRO A 84 -11.45 -0.64 -0.43
C PRO A 84 -10.36 0.43 -0.28
N ILE A 85 -9.86 0.64 0.93
CA ILE A 85 -8.78 1.59 1.21
C ILE A 85 -7.51 1.15 0.50
N GLY A 86 -7.14 -0.13 0.62
CA GLY A 86 -5.97 -0.70 -0.06
C GLY A 86 -6.08 -0.63 -1.58
N PHE A 87 -7.28 -0.86 -2.12
CA PHE A 87 -7.57 -0.72 -3.55
C PHE A 87 -7.32 0.72 -4.03
N VAL A 88 -7.98 1.71 -3.41
CA VAL A 88 -7.81 3.12 -3.77
C VAL A 88 -6.36 3.56 -3.60
N LEU A 89 -5.72 3.18 -2.49
CA LEU A 89 -4.33 3.50 -2.21
C LEU A 89 -3.39 2.97 -3.30
N SER A 90 -3.65 1.78 -3.85
CA SER A 90 -2.85 1.22 -4.95
C SER A 90 -2.90 2.12 -6.19
N TYR A 91 -4.07 2.64 -6.56
CA TYR A 91 -4.20 3.59 -7.67
C TYR A 91 -3.58 4.93 -7.36
N VAL A 92 -3.73 5.43 -6.13
CA VAL A 92 -3.12 6.69 -5.69
C VAL A 92 -1.60 6.59 -5.77
N ILE A 93 -0.99 5.53 -5.23
CA ILE A 93 0.46 5.32 -5.30
C ILE A 93 0.93 5.27 -6.75
N MET A 94 0.26 4.50 -7.61
CA MET A 94 0.61 4.43 -9.03
C MET A 94 0.46 5.77 -9.74
N GLY A 95 -0.63 6.49 -9.48
CA GLY A 95 -0.87 7.83 -10.01
C GLY A 95 0.19 8.82 -9.55
N THR A 96 0.52 8.84 -8.26
CA THR A 96 1.57 9.69 -7.70
C THR A 96 2.92 9.36 -8.30
N LEU A 97 3.31 8.07 -8.37
CA LEU A 97 4.57 7.65 -9.00
C LEU A 97 4.64 8.14 -10.45
N PHE A 98 3.56 7.95 -11.21
CA PHE A 98 3.52 8.39 -12.60
C PHE A 98 3.62 9.91 -12.72
N TYR A 99 2.79 10.68 -12.01
CA TYR A 99 2.70 12.12 -12.21
C TYR A 99 3.78 12.93 -11.48
N VAL A 100 4.37 12.41 -10.40
CA VAL A 100 5.38 13.10 -9.59
C VAL A 100 6.79 12.65 -9.94
N VAL A 101 6.98 11.43 -10.43
CA VAL A 101 8.32 10.92 -10.79
C VAL A 101 8.46 10.77 -12.30
N ILE A 102 7.63 9.94 -12.93
CA ILE A 102 7.83 9.56 -14.34
C ILE A 102 7.53 10.72 -15.30
N ALA A 103 6.39 11.38 -15.14
CA ALA A 103 5.94 12.48 -15.98
C ALA A 103 6.91 13.68 -15.97
N PRO A 104 7.40 14.18 -14.81
CA PRO A 104 8.37 15.27 -14.83
C PRO A 104 9.71 14.87 -15.43
N ILE A 105 10.16 13.62 -15.25
CA ILE A 105 11.36 13.12 -15.96
C ILE A 105 11.15 13.20 -17.48
N GLY A 106 10.01 12.72 -17.97
CA GLY A 106 9.67 12.82 -19.40
C GLY A 106 9.54 14.27 -19.89
N LEU A 107 8.99 15.16 -19.07
CA LEU A 107 8.90 16.59 -19.37
C LEU A 107 10.29 17.23 -19.45
N LEU A 108 11.17 16.94 -18.49
CA LEU A 108 12.56 17.41 -18.49
C LEU A 108 13.30 16.91 -19.72
N MET A 109 13.18 15.62 -20.07
CA MET A 109 13.75 15.08 -21.31
C MET A 109 13.27 15.84 -22.55
N ARG A 110 11.97 16.16 -22.61
CA ARG A 110 11.38 16.94 -23.70
C ARG A 110 11.95 18.37 -23.76
N VAL A 111 12.10 19.05 -22.61
CA VAL A 111 12.67 20.40 -22.52
C VAL A 111 14.15 20.41 -22.92
N PHE A 112 14.94 19.44 -22.48
CA PHE A 112 16.35 19.30 -22.85
C PHE A 112 16.56 18.74 -24.28
N GLY A 113 15.47 18.47 -25.02
CA GLY A 113 15.57 17.96 -26.37
C GLY A 113 16.13 16.53 -26.47
N HIS A 114 16.04 15.74 -25.40
CA HIS A 114 16.34 14.31 -25.45
C HIS A 114 15.08 13.54 -25.86
N ASP A 115 15.12 12.91 -27.03
CA ASP A 115 14.02 12.07 -27.54
C ASP A 115 14.51 10.63 -27.75
N PRO A 116 14.57 9.81 -26.68
CA PRO A 116 15.11 8.45 -26.76
C PRO A 116 14.23 7.50 -27.58
N MET A 117 12.99 7.89 -27.89
CA MET A 117 12.05 7.06 -28.65
C MET A 117 11.84 7.55 -30.09
N ASP A 118 12.66 8.51 -30.56
CA ASP A 118 12.58 9.06 -31.93
C ASP A 118 11.14 9.44 -32.33
N ARG A 119 10.38 10.01 -31.39
CA ARG A 119 8.96 10.34 -31.58
C ARG A 119 8.73 11.63 -32.36
N ARG A 120 9.77 12.42 -32.60
CA ARG A 120 9.67 13.64 -33.42
C ARG A 120 9.28 13.31 -34.85
N PHE A 121 8.31 14.05 -35.35
CA PHE A 121 7.92 14.02 -36.75
C PHE A 121 9.05 14.58 -37.62
N ARG A 122 9.53 13.78 -38.57
CA ARG A 122 10.51 14.12 -39.59
C ARG A 122 9.80 14.20 -40.95
N PRO A 123 9.35 15.40 -41.38
CA PRO A 123 8.58 15.56 -42.62
C PRO A 123 9.38 15.17 -43.87
N ASP A 124 10.70 15.31 -43.84
CA ASP A 124 11.58 15.00 -44.97
C ASP A 124 12.03 13.53 -45.02
N ALA A 125 11.59 12.69 -44.08
CA ALA A 125 11.98 11.29 -44.01
C ALA A 125 11.14 10.43 -44.98
N LYS A 126 11.81 9.69 -45.87
CA LYS A 126 11.16 8.71 -46.77
C LYS A 126 10.49 7.55 -46.02
N SER A 127 10.98 7.21 -44.83
CA SER A 127 10.45 6.18 -43.94
C SER A 127 10.96 6.39 -42.52
N TYR A 128 10.13 6.05 -41.52
CA TYR A 128 10.53 5.99 -40.10
C TYR A 128 11.07 4.61 -39.69
N TRP A 129 11.20 3.69 -40.65
CA TRP A 129 11.72 2.35 -40.39
C TRP A 129 13.18 2.44 -39.92
N LEU A 130 13.45 1.90 -38.75
CA LEU A 130 14.80 1.70 -38.25
C LEU A 130 15.29 0.33 -38.72
N ASP A 131 16.44 0.29 -39.39
CA ASP A 131 17.03 -0.97 -39.82
C ASP A 131 17.27 -1.89 -38.61
N ALA A 132 16.94 -3.17 -38.80
CA ALA A 132 17.19 -4.17 -37.79
C ALA A 132 18.69 -4.19 -37.47
N ARG A 133 19.03 -4.31 -36.18
CA ARG A 133 20.43 -4.48 -35.78
C ARG A 133 21.04 -5.65 -36.56
N PRO A 134 22.30 -5.54 -37.01
CA PRO A 134 22.95 -6.58 -37.80
C PRO A 134 22.82 -7.92 -37.09
N GLN A 135 22.53 -8.97 -37.87
CA GLN A 135 22.35 -10.32 -37.33
C GLN A 135 23.59 -10.69 -36.51
N ARG A 136 23.36 -10.96 -35.22
CA ARG A 136 24.41 -11.51 -34.38
C ARG A 136 24.72 -12.94 -34.86
N PRO A 137 26.00 -13.35 -34.86
CA PRO A 137 26.37 -14.72 -35.16
C PRO A 137 25.58 -15.69 -34.28
N ARG A 138 25.14 -16.82 -34.86
CA ARG A 138 24.39 -17.86 -34.12
C ARG A 138 25.16 -18.34 -32.89
N ASP A 139 26.48 -18.32 -32.95
CA ASP A 139 27.38 -18.70 -31.85
C ASP A 139 27.29 -17.76 -30.64
N SER A 140 26.79 -16.53 -30.82
CA SER A 140 26.59 -15.58 -29.71
C SER A 140 25.39 -15.94 -28.82
N TYR A 141 24.44 -16.76 -29.31
CA TYR A 141 23.35 -17.26 -28.46
C TYR A 141 23.86 -18.18 -27.35
N PHE A 142 25.02 -18.83 -27.57
CA PHE A 142 25.64 -19.72 -26.60
C PHE A 142 26.59 -19.00 -25.62
N LYS A 143 26.80 -17.70 -25.77
CA LYS A 143 27.65 -16.88 -24.90
C LYS A 143 26.81 -15.79 -24.24
N GLN A 144 26.12 -16.17 -23.17
CA GLN A 144 25.18 -15.31 -22.45
C GLN A 144 25.85 -14.41 -21.40
N PHE A 145 27.15 -14.60 -21.16
CA PHE A 145 27.97 -13.86 -20.21
C PHE A 145 29.30 -13.45 -20.84
#